data_AF-A0A8H7YYQ4-F1
#
_entry.id   AF-A0A8H7YYQ4-F1
#
_cell.length_a   1.000
_cell.length_b   1.000
_cell.length_c   1.000
_cell.angle_alpha   90.00
_cell.angle_beta   90.00
_cell.angle_gamma   90.00
#
_symmetry.space_group_name_H-M   'P 1'
#
loop_
_entity.id
_entity.type
_entity.pdbx_description
1 polymer ?
#
loop_
_entity_poly.entity_id
_entity_poly.type
_entity_poly.pdbx_seq_one_letter_code
_entity_poly.pdbx_strand_id
1 'polypeptide(L)'
;MKKLQKSGKAKAIGISNFSKVEVERLLANTSTIPAVHQLELHPWLQQEEFVKFHTSKGIHITQYSSLGNQNKIYSSEKVGRMLDDPVLKEVAEETGKNCAQVSLGTCKRIYY
;
A
#
# COMPACT_ATOMS: atom_id res chain seq x y z
N MET A 1 8.75 -3.89 19.95
CA MET A 1 9.00 -2.74 19.04
C MET A 1 9.54 -1.50 19.75
N LYS A 2 8.79 -0.82 20.64
CA LYS A 2 9.26 0.45 21.29
C LYS A 2 10.66 0.39 21.94
N LYS A 3 11.00 -0.73 22.62
CA LYS A 3 12.34 -0.93 23.20
C LYS A 3 13.46 -0.98 22.14
N LEU A 4 13.19 -1.54 20.96
CA LEU A 4 14.14 -1.57 19.85
C LEU A 4 14.39 -0.17 19.28
N GLN A 5 13.33 0.63 19.19
CA GLN A 5 13.45 2.03 18.80
C GLN A 5 14.27 2.83 19.83
N LYS A 6 13.92 2.73 21.11
CA LYS A 6 14.63 3.44 22.20
C LYS A 6 16.10 3.05 22.33
N SER A 7 16.44 1.79 22.08
CA SER A 7 17.83 1.30 22.10
C SER A 7 18.62 1.63 20.84
N GLY A 8 18.01 2.31 19.85
CA GLY A 8 18.66 2.65 18.59
C GLY A 8 18.81 1.49 17.59
N LYS A 9 18.35 0.28 17.95
CA LYS A 9 18.39 -0.89 17.06
C LYS A 9 17.44 -0.79 15.86
N ALA A 10 16.42 0.07 15.96
CA ALA A 10 15.53 0.41 14.87
C ALA A 10 15.31 1.92 14.84
N LYS A 11 15.54 2.57 13.69
CA LYS A 11 15.29 4.02 13.54
C LYS A 11 13.80 4.35 13.59
N ALA A 12 12.96 3.45 13.08
CA ALA A 12 11.51 3.57 13.03
C ALA A 12 10.86 2.20 13.26
N ILE A 13 9.59 2.21 13.65
CA ILE A 13 8.76 1.00 13.79
C ILE A 13 7.43 1.22 13.09
N GLY A 14 6.91 0.17 12.47
CA GLY A 14 5.69 0.20 11.67
C GLY A 14 4.85 -1.06 11.88
N ILE A 15 3.82 -1.19 11.06
CA ILE A 15 2.89 -2.33 11.03
C ILE A 15 2.70 -2.83 9.60
N SER A 16 2.14 -4.02 9.44
CA SER A 16 1.83 -4.61 8.13
C SER A 16 0.55 -5.42 8.22
N ASN A 17 -0.34 -5.28 7.23
CA ASN A 17 -1.60 -6.05 7.12
C ASN A 17 -2.56 -5.86 8.30
N PHE A 18 -2.64 -4.66 8.88
CA PHE A 18 -3.62 -4.35 9.92
C PHE A 18 -4.91 -3.84 9.25
N SER A 19 -6.06 -4.28 9.76
CA SER A 19 -7.35 -3.67 9.45
C SER A 19 -7.48 -2.30 10.13
N LYS A 20 -8.45 -1.48 9.69
CA LYS A 20 -8.73 -0.18 10.31
C LYS A 20 -8.99 -0.29 11.82
N VAL A 21 -9.78 -1.27 12.24
CA VAL A 21 -10.11 -1.52 13.66
C VAL A 21 -8.85 -1.84 14.47
N GLU A 22 -7.93 -2.62 13.91
CA GLU A 22 -6.66 -2.94 14.58
C GLU A 22 -5.74 -1.72 14.68
N VAL A 23 -5.70 -0.86 13.65
CA VAL A 23 -4.96 0.40 13.70
C VAL A 23 -5.55 1.34 14.75
N GLU A 24 -6.87 1.50 14.79
CA GLU A 24 -7.55 2.34 15.79
C GLU A 24 -7.30 1.83 17.21
N ARG A 25 -7.41 0.51 17.43
CA ARG A 25 -7.07 -0.11 18.71
C ARG A 25 -5.61 0.11 19.08
N LEU A 26 -4.68 -0.02 18.14
CA LEU A 26 -3.27 0.25 18.38
C LEU A 26 -3.07 1.70 18.83
N LEU A 27 -3.61 2.67 18.08
CA LEU A 27 -3.48 4.09 18.38
C LEU A 27 -4.12 4.49 19.72
N ALA A 28 -5.22 3.83 20.13
CA ALA A 28 -5.84 4.04 21.43
C ALA A 28 -4.96 3.55 22.61
N ASN A 29 -4.06 2.58 22.36
CA ASN A 29 -3.29 1.90 23.41
C ASN A 29 -1.79 2.24 23.40
N THR A 30 -1.33 3.13 22.50
CA THR A 30 0.08 3.55 22.47
C THR A 30 0.24 5.01 22.05
N SER A 31 1.19 5.71 22.67
CA SER A 31 1.60 7.05 22.26
C SER A 31 2.53 7.07 21.03
N THR A 32 3.01 5.91 20.59
CA THR A 32 3.87 5.79 19.40
C THR A 32 3.01 5.54 18.16
N ILE A 33 2.93 6.53 17.29
CA ILE A 33 2.32 6.39 15.96
C ILE A 33 3.27 5.53 15.09
N PRO A 34 2.77 4.48 14.42
CA PRO A 34 3.59 3.71 13.47
C PRO A 34 4.12 4.63 12.36
N ALA A 35 5.41 4.57 12.08
CA ALA A 35 6.00 5.38 11.02
C ALA A 35 5.49 4.94 9.64
N VAL A 36 5.26 3.63 9.47
CA VAL A 36 4.83 3.02 8.22
C VAL A 36 3.74 1.98 8.49
N HIS A 37 2.76 1.90 7.59
CA HIS A 37 1.92 0.71 7.42
C HIS A 37 2.15 0.11 6.03
N GLN A 38 2.65 -1.13 5.98
CA GLN A 38 2.78 -1.88 4.74
C GLN A 38 1.50 -2.68 4.43
N LEU A 39 0.86 -2.44 3.28
CA LEU A 39 -0.42 -3.07 2.91
C LEU A 39 -0.54 -3.30 1.39
N GLU A 40 -1.44 -4.19 0.96
CA GLU A 40 -1.67 -4.44 -0.47
C GLU A 40 -2.38 -3.25 -1.12
N LEU A 41 -1.77 -2.65 -2.13
CA LEU A 41 -2.34 -1.47 -2.78
C LEU A 41 -1.93 -1.43 -4.26
N HIS A 42 -2.93 -1.39 -5.13
CA HIS A 42 -2.75 -1.36 -6.59
C HIS A 42 -4.07 -0.89 -7.25
N PRO A 43 -4.11 -0.63 -8.58
CA PRO A 43 -5.32 -0.15 -9.26
C PRO A 43 -6.61 -0.95 -8.99
N TRP A 44 -6.54 -2.27 -8.84
CA TRP A 44 -7.70 -3.09 -8.45
C TRP A 44 -8.06 -3.08 -6.96
N LEU A 45 -7.19 -2.56 -6.09
CA LEU A 45 -7.40 -2.46 -4.64
C LEU A 45 -6.83 -1.15 -4.11
N GLN A 46 -7.52 -0.04 -4.38
CA GLN A 46 -7.02 1.32 -4.12
C GLN A 46 -7.24 1.81 -2.69
N GLN A 47 -8.21 1.24 -1.98
CA GLN A 47 -8.48 1.50 -0.55
C GLN A 47 -8.50 2.99 -0.14
N GLU A 48 -9.07 3.88 -0.96
CA GLU A 48 -8.93 5.35 -0.82
C GLU A 48 -9.20 5.88 0.60
N GLU A 49 -10.32 5.47 1.21
CA GLU A 49 -10.69 5.93 2.56
C GLU A 49 -9.70 5.45 3.62
N PHE A 50 -9.12 4.26 3.43
CA PHE A 50 -8.09 3.77 4.34
C PHE A 50 -6.77 4.51 4.13
N VAL A 51 -6.42 4.87 2.89
CA VAL A 51 -5.26 5.72 2.62
C VAL A 51 -5.43 7.11 3.26
N LYS A 52 -6.58 7.76 3.07
CA LYS A 52 -6.90 9.05 3.71
C LYS A 52 -6.81 8.95 5.23
N PHE A 53 -7.30 7.86 5.81
CA PHE A 53 -7.17 7.59 7.25
C PHE A 53 -5.70 7.58 7.69
N HIS A 54 -4.81 6.85 7.02
CA HIS A 54 -3.38 6.83 7.36
C HIS A 54 -2.72 8.20 7.22
N THR A 55 -2.99 8.90 6.12
CA THR A 55 -2.50 10.26 5.88
C THR A 55 -2.91 11.20 7.01
N SER A 56 -4.18 11.14 7.45
CA SER A 56 -4.68 11.96 8.56
C SER A 56 -3.99 11.69 9.91
N LYS A 57 -3.37 10.51 10.07
CA LYS A 57 -2.64 10.12 11.28
C LYS A 57 -1.12 10.31 11.14
N GLY A 58 -0.63 10.76 9.99
CA GLY A 58 0.80 10.88 9.70
C GLY A 58 1.49 9.52 9.53
N ILE A 59 0.76 8.47 9.16
CA ILE A 59 1.32 7.13 8.91
C ILE A 59 1.65 7.01 7.42
N HIS A 60 2.91 6.78 7.09
CA HIS A 60 3.31 6.52 5.69
C HIS A 60 2.81 5.14 5.25
N ILE A 61 2.36 5.01 4.00
CA ILE A 61 2.00 3.71 3.46
C ILE A 61 3.09 3.21 2.53
N THR A 62 3.48 1.95 2.72
CA THR A 62 4.30 1.22 1.76
C THR A 62 3.46 0.13 1.14
N GLN A 63 3.23 0.21 -0.16
CA GLN A 63 2.47 -0.81 -0.86
C GLN A 63 3.30 -2.05 -1.17
N TYR A 64 2.70 -3.23 -0.99
CA TYR A 64 3.17 -4.44 -1.64
C TYR A 64 2.16 -4.89 -2.71
N SER A 65 2.56 -5.88 -3.53
CA SER A 65 1.77 -6.35 -4.68
C SER A 65 1.31 -5.22 -5.61
N SER A 66 2.10 -4.16 -5.71
CA SER A 66 1.75 -2.94 -6.48
C SER A 66 1.56 -3.16 -7.98
N LEU A 67 1.88 -4.34 -8.49
CA LEU A 67 1.63 -4.78 -9.86
C LEU A 67 0.52 -5.84 -9.94
N GLY A 68 -0.35 -5.93 -8.93
CA GLY A 68 -1.49 -6.85 -8.89
C GLY A 68 -1.06 -8.32 -8.87
N ASN A 69 -0.03 -8.64 -8.07
CA ASN A 69 0.53 -9.99 -7.88
C ASN A 69 0.77 -10.80 -9.18
N GLN A 70 1.97 -10.67 -9.75
CA GLN A 70 2.35 -11.37 -10.99
C GLN A 70 2.85 -12.82 -10.78
N ASN A 71 2.80 -13.34 -9.55
CA ASN A 71 3.34 -14.66 -9.23
C ASN A 71 2.36 -15.78 -9.60
N LYS A 72 2.82 -16.77 -10.36
CA LYS A 72 2.05 -17.98 -10.72
C LYS A 72 1.63 -18.84 -9.51
N ILE A 73 2.38 -18.80 -8.40
CA ILE A 73 2.10 -19.61 -7.19
C ILE A 73 0.83 -19.12 -6.47
N TYR A 74 0.63 -17.81 -6.42
CA TYR A 74 -0.50 -17.19 -5.72
C TYR A 74 -1.55 -16.63 -6.67
N SER A 75 -1.35 -16.78 -7.98
CA SER A 75 -2.30 -16.35 -9.00
C SER A 75 -3.42 -17.38 -9.10
N SER A 76 -4.65 -16.89 -8.96
CA SER A 76 -5.84 -17.65 -9.32
C SER A 76 -6.06 -17.52 -10.81
N GLU A 77 -6.21 -18.62 -11.54
CA GLU A 77 -6.58 -18.58 -12.96
C GLU A 77 -7.92 -17.86 -13.21
N LYS A 78 -8.75 -17.72 -12.16
CA LYS A 78 -10.03 -17.00 -12.22
C LYS A 78 -9.87 -15.48 -12.27
N VAL A 79 -8.77 -14.95 -11.73
CA VAL A 79 -8.51 -13.51 -11.69
C VAL A 79 -7.36 -13.26 -12.64
N GLY A 80 -7.65 -12.67 -13.79
CA GLY A 80 -6.67 -12.36 -14.82
C GLY A 80 -5.53 -11.46 -14.32
N ARG A 81 -4.60 -11.12 -15.19
CA ARG A 81 -3.45 -10.27 -14.83
C ARG A 81 -3.85 -8.80 -14.89
N MET A 82 -3.62 -8.06 -13.81
CA MET A 82 -3.91 -6.62 -13.76
C MET A 82 -3.17 -5.81 -14.82
N LEU A 83 -1.94 -6.21 -15.17
CA LEU A 83 -1.17 -5.53 -16.22
C LEU A 83 -1.76 -5.72 -17.62
N ASP A 84 -2.68 -6.67 -17.78
CA ASP A 84 -3.38 -6.93 -19.04
C ASP A 84 -4.75 -6.22 -19.14
N ASP A 85 -5.18 -5.52 -18.07
CA ASP A 85 -6.43 -4.77 -17.99
C ASP A 85 -6.51 -3.69 -19.08
N PRO A 86 -7.61 -3.62 -19.86
CA PRO A 86 -7.74 -2.69 -20.98
C PRO A 86 -7.69 -1.22 -20.53
N VAL A 87 -8.25 -0.88 -19.37
CA VAL A 87 -8.21 0.50 -18.84
C VAL A 87 -6.78 0.88 -18.48
N LEU A 88 -6.01 -0.06 -17.89
CA LEU A 88 -4.62 0.21 -17.56
C LEU A 88 -3.75 0.37 -18.81
N LYS A 89 -4.07 -0.34 -19.89
CA LYS A 89 -3.42 -0.20 -21.20
C LYS A 89 -3.73 1.14 -21.86
N GLU A 90 -4.99 1.56 -21.83
CA GLU A 90 -5.41 2.88 -22.35
C GLU A 90 -4.64 4.01 -21.66
N VAL A 91 -4.59 4.01 -20.32
CA VAL A 91 -3.82 5.00 -19.56
C VAL A 91 -2.31 4.91 -19.86
N ALA A 92 -1.79 3.71 -20.09
CA ALA A 92 -0.39 3.52 -20.47
C ALA A 92 -0.08 4.18 -21.83
N GLU A 93 -0.97 4.02 -22.82
CA GLU A 93 -0.88 4.67 -24.12
C GLU A 93 -0.97 6.19 -24.00
N GLU A 94 -1.97 6.72 -23.29
CA GLU A 94 -2.15 8.17 -23.08
C GLU A 94 -0.95 8.83 -22.40
N THR A 95 -0.32 8.13 -21.46
CA THR A 95 0.81 8.66 -20.68
C THR A 95 2.18 8.39 -21.31
N GLY A 96 2.25 7.61 -22.40
CA GLY A 96 3.51 7.15 -22.98
C GLY A 96 4.34 6.29 -22.01
N LYS A 97 3.67 5.56 -21.12
CA LYS A 97 4.28 4.67 -20.10
C LYS A 97 3.87 3.23 -20.36
N ASN A 98 4.45 2.28 -19.62
CA ASN A 98 3.93 0.91 -19.57
C ASN A 98 2.97 0.71 -18.39
N CYS A 99 2.15 -0.34 -18.44
CA CYS A 99 1.16 -0.65 -17.39
C CYS A 99 1.78 -0.74 -15.97
N ALA A 100 3.02 -1.24 -15.85
CA ALA A 100 3.69 -1.34 -14.55
C ALA A 100 4.05 0.05 -13.99
N GLN A 101 4.56 0.96 -14.83
CA GLN A 101 4.83 2.35 -14.46
C GLN A 101 3.55 3.09 -14.11
N VAL A 102 2.46 2.87 -14.85
CA VAL A 102 1.14 3.43 -14.53
C VAL A 102 0.68 2.93 -13.16
N SER A 103 0.73 1.61 -12.93
CA SER A 103 0.34 1.01 -11.65
C SER A 103 1.13 1.55 -10.46
N LEU A 104 2.44 1.75 -10.62
CA LEU A 104 3.29 2.40 -9.61
C LEU A 104 2.95 3.89 -9.45
N GLY A 105 2.51 4.55 -10.51
CA GLY A 105 2.15 5.96 -10.55
C GLY A 105 0.83 6.28 -9.86
N THR A 106 -0.19 5.43 -9.99
CA THR A 106 -1.48 5.53 -9.29
C THR A 106 -1.28 5.79 -7.82
N CYS A 107 -0.28 5.13 -7.25
CA CYS A 107 0.03 5.21 -5.85
C CYS A 107 0.56 6.58 -5.43
N LYS A 108 1.44 7.21 -6.22
CA LYS A 108 1.92 8.58 -5.92
C LYS A 108 0.77 9.59 -5.88
N ARG A 109 -0.24 9.40 -6.73
CA ARG A 109 -1.39 10.31 -6.91
C ARG A 109 -2.40 10.27 -5.76
N ILE A 110 -2.36 9.22 -4.93
CA ILE A 110 -3.20 9.11 -3.72
C ILE A 110 -2.50 9.77 -2.51
N TYR A 111 -1.17 9.92 -2.54
CA TYR A 111 -0.38 10.48 -1.42
C TYR A 111 -0.09 11.98 -1.50
N TYR A 112 -0.28 12.61 -2.67
CA TYR A 112 0.04 14.01 -2.96
C TYR A 112 -1.02 14.63 -3.88
#